data_AF-A0A956X1V3-F1
#
_entry.id   AF-A0A956X1V3-F1
#
_cell.length_a   1.000
_cell.length_b   1.000
_cell.length_c   1.000
_cell.angle_alpha   90.00
_cell.angle_beta   90.00
_cell.angle_gamma   90.00
#
_symmetry.space_group_name_H-M   'P 1'
#
loop_
_entity.id
_entity.type
_entity.pdbx_description
1 polymer ?
#
loop_
_entity_poly.entity_id
_entity_poly.type
_entity_poly.pdbx_seq_one_letter_code
_entity_poly.pdbx_strand_id
1 'polypeptide(L)'
;VVSYEENVKAVLSKVVLGEADAGVVYSSDVPPALLDKVQRIEIPERLNALATYPIAIVADAPNSALAQRFLKFVLSPEGQAVLAHYGLIPVRE
;
A
#
# COMPACT_ATOMS: atom_id res chain seq x y z
N VAL A 1 -23.00 -11.61 -5.56
CA VAL A 1 -23.23 -10.23 -5.05
C VAL A 1 -21.92 -9.49 -5.18
N VAL A 2 -21.92 -8.22 -5.62
CA VAL A 2 -20.71 -7.38 -5.69
C VAL A 2 -20.80 -6.35 -4.58
N SER A 3 -19.74 -6.23 -3.78
CA SER A 3 -19.64 -5.24 -2.71
C SER A 3 -18.82 -4.03 -3.18
N TYR A 4 -19.28 -2.82 -2.86
CA TYR A 4 -18.61 -1.56 -3.22
C TYR A 4 -17.93 -0.95 -1.99
N GLU A 5 -16.95 -1.66 -1.43
CA GLU A 5 -16.21 -1.18 -0.27
C GLU A 5 -15.46 0.12 -0.58
N GLU A 6 -15.43 1.04 0.38
CA GLU A 6 -14.80 2.34 0.22
C GLU A 6 -13.27 2.27 0.13
N ASN A 7 -12.65 1.22 0.67
CA ASN A 7 -11.21 1.05 0.65
C ASN A 7 -10.79 -0.43 0.70
N VAL A 8 -9.53 -0.67 0.31
CA VAL A 8 -8.90 -2.00 0.22
C VAL A 8 -8.85 -2.77 1.55
N LYS A 9 -8.79 -2.08 2.70
CA LYS A 9 -8.79 -2.76 4.01
C LYS A 9 -10.16 -3.36 4.32
N ALA A 10 -11.23 -2.65 3.98
CA ALA A 10 -12.58 -3.17 4.13
C ALA A 10 -12.85 -4.38 3.22
N VAL A 11 -12.29 -4.38 2.00
CA VAL A 11 -12.31 -5.57 1.11
C VAL A 11 -11.65 -6.78 1.79
N LEU A 12 -10.44 -6.61 2.34
CA LEU A 12 -9.74 -7.70 3.04
C LEU A 12 -10.55 -8.22 4.23
N SER A 13 -11.14 -7.32 5.03
CA SER A 13 -11.96 -7.72 6.18
C SER A 13 -13.14 -8.61 5.78
N LYS A 14 -13.83 -8.33 4.67
CA LYS A 14 -14.93 -9.16 4.19
C LYS A 14 -14.49 -10.55 3.77
N VAL A 15 -13.34 -10.66 3.11
CA VAL A 15 -12.78 -11.97 2.75
C VAL A 15 -12.42 -12.77 4.00
N VAL A 16 -11.76 -12.13 4.99
CA VAL A 16 -11.42 -12.77 6.27
C VAL A 16 -12.65 -13.24 7.05
N LEU A 17 -13.75 -12.48 6.99
CA LEU A 17 -15.02 -12.81 7.65
C LEU A 17 -15.87 -13.83 6.87
N GLY A 18 -15.47 -14.20 5.65
CA GLY A 18 -16.23 -15.10 4.77
C GLY A 18 -17.46 -14.45 4.13
N GLU A 19 -17.57 -13.13 4.17
CA GLU A 19 -18.65 -12.37 3.52
C GLU A 19 -18.41 -12.22 2.00
N ALA A 20 -17.19 -12.47 1.55
CA ALA A 20 -16.80 -12.49 0.14
C ALA A 20 -15.79 -13.63 -0.11
N ASP A 21 -15.88 -14.27 -1.27
CA ASP A 21 -14.97 -15.37 -1.65
C ASP A 21 -13.56 -14.86 -2.00
N ALA A 22 -13.46 -13.67 -2.59
CA ALA A 22 -12.21 -13.07 -3.03
C ALA A 22 -12.31 -11.53 -3.11
N GLY A 23 -11.15 -10.87 -3.07
CA GLY A 23 -11.03 -9.43 -3.25
C GLY A 23 -9.65 -9.05 -3.78
N VAL A 24 -9.59 -7.98 -4.58
CA VAL A 24 -8.32 -7.42 -5.08
C VAL A 24 -7.84 -6.39 -4.06
N VAL A 25 -6.64 -6.62 -3.52
CA VAL A 25 -6.02 -5.78 -2.49
C VAL A 25 -4.54 -5.56 -2.82
N TYR A 26 -3.91 -4.55 -2.21
CA TYR A 26 -2.45 -4.42 -2.29
C TYR A 26 -1.76 -5.52 -1.47
N SER A 27 -0.61 -5.99 -1.95
CA SER A 27 0.20 -6.99 -1.23
C SER A 27 0.61 -6.51 0.16
N SER A 28 0.86 -5.21 0.31
CA SER A 28 1.22 -4.55 1.58
C SER A 28 0.06 -4.49 2.60
N ASP A 29 -1.19 -4.66 2.16
CA ASP A 29 -2.37 -4.56 3.05
C ASP A 29 -2.71 -5.88 3.73
N VAL A 30 -2.02 -6.97 3.40
CA VAL A 30 -2.19 -8.27 4.06
C VAL A 30 -1.10 -8.45 5.13
N PRO A 31 -1.38 -8.12 6.42
CA PRO A 31 -0.40 -8.27 7.48
C PRO A 31 -0.05 -9.74 7.71
N PRO A 32 1.16 -10.05 8.23
CA PRO A 32 1.57 -11.42 8.52
C PRO A 32 0.57 -12.22 9.37
N ALA A 33 -0.11 -11.55 10.31
CA ALA A 33 -1.09 -12.14 11.20
C ALA A 33 -2.42 -12.58 10.54
N LEU A 34 -2.61 -12.30 9.25
CA LEU A 34 -3.79 -12.73 8.49
C LEU A 34 -3.44 -13.76 7.39
N LEU A 35 -2.16 -14.10 7.22
CA LEU A 35 -1.71 -15.02 6.16
C LEU A 35 -2.23 -16.45 6.32
N ASP A 36 -2.63 -16.83 7.53
CA ASP A 36 -3.27 -18.12 7.86
C ASP A 36 -4.79 -18.11 7.59
N LYS A 37 -5.39 -16.93 7.46
CA LYS A 37 -6.85 -16.76 7.29
C LYS A 37 -7.28 -16.55 5.85
N VAL A 38 -6.36 -16.19 4.97
CA VAL A 38 -6.65 -15.94 3.54
C VAL A 38 -5.61 -16.59 2.65
N GLN A 39 -6.06 -17.09 1.50
CA GLN A 39 -5.15 -17.50 0.44
C GLN A 39 -4.79 -16.29 -0.42
N ARG A 40 -3.48 -16.14 -0.73
CA ARG A 40 -3.00 -15.13 -1.68
C ARG A 40 -2.87 -15.74 -3.06
N ILE A 41 -3.37 -15.05 -4.07
CA ILE A 41 -3.23 -15.39 -5.48
C ILE A 41 -2.54 -14.22 -6.16
N GLU A 42 -1.39 -14.45 -6.77
CA GLU A 42 -0.68 -13.40 -7.51
C GLU A 42 -1.41 -13.06 -8.80
N ILE A 43 -1.60 -11.76 -9.05
CA ILE A 43 -2.15 -11.26 -10.31
C ILE A 43 -0.99 -11.21 -11.33
N PRO A 44 -1.11 -11.89 -12.50
CA PRO A 44 -0.07 -11.85 -13.53
C PRO A 44 0.28 -10.41 -13.93
N GLU A 45 1.57 -10.12 -14.15
CA GLU A 45 2.06 -8.74 -14.38
C GLU A 45 1.30 -8.02 -15.52
N ARG A 46 0.99 -8.72 -16.61
CA ARG A 46 0.22 -8.19 -17.75
C ARG A 46 -1.23 -7.77 -17.41
N LEU A 47 -1.77 -8.26 -16.30
CA LEU A 47 -3.11 -7.97 -15.79
C LEU A 47 -3.06 -7.09 -14.54
N ASN A 48 -1.87 -6.82 -14.01
CA ASN A 48 -1.69 -6.12 -12.76
C ASN A 48 -1.55 -4.61 -12.99
N ALA A 49 -2.08 -3.83 -12.07
CA ALA A 49 -1.93 -2.38 -12.07
C ALA A 49 -0.79 -1.99 -11.12
N LEU A 50 0.25 -1.36 -11.65
CA LEU A 50 1.33 -0.81 -10.82
C LEU A 50 0.89 0.52 -10.22
N ALA A 51 0.67 0.52 -8.90
CA ALA A 51 0.36 1.75 -8.16
C ALA A 51 1.61 2.61 -8.02
N THR A 52 1.48 3.89 -8.38
CA THR A 52 2.52 4.91 -8.17
C THR A 52 2.09 5.82 -7.03
N TYR A 53 2.96 6.01 -6.03
CA TYR A 53 2.69 6.82 -4.84
C TYR A 53 3.53 8.11 -4.87
N PRO A 54 3.02 9.21 -5.41
CA PRO A 54 3.72 10.48 -5.39
C PRO A 54 3.76 11.07 -3.98
N ILE A 55 4.82 11.80 -3.67
CA ILE A 55 4.97 12.58 -2.45
C ILE A 55 5.33 14.02 -2.81
N ALA A 56 4.66 14.99 -2.20
CA ALA A 56 4.86 16.41 -2.43
C ALA A 56 4.71 17.23 -1.15
N ILE A 57 5.26 18.44 -1.15
CA ILE A 57 5.10 19.41 -0.07
C ILE A 57 3.92 20.31 -0.43
N VAL A 58 3.00 20.49 0.51
CA VAL A 58 1.88 21.43 0.35
C VAL A 58 2.42 22.86 0.28
N ALA A 59 1.93 23.66 -0.67
CA ALA A 59 2.42 25.02 -0.92
C ALA A 59 2.40 25.90 0.34
N ASP A 60 1.31 25.83 1.11
CA ASP A 60 1.10 26.61 2.34
C ASP A 60 1.48 25.83 3.61
N ALA A 61 2.45 24.91 3.51
CA ALA A 61 2.88 24.13 4.67
C ALA A 61 3.40 25.04 5.79
N PRO A 62 2.81 25.01 7.00
CA PRO A 62 3.16 25.90 8.11
C PRO A 62 4.60 25.72 8.59
N ASN A 63 5.23 24.59 8.24
CA ASN A 63 6.65 24.33 8.44
C ASN A 63 7.28 23.71 7.18
N SER A 64 7.49 24.55 6.17
CA SER A 64 8.08 24.13 4.89
C SER A 64 9.47 23.50 5.04
N ALA A 65 10.30 23.98 5.98
CA ALA A 65 11.63 23.44 6.20
C ALA A 65 11.59 21.99 6.74
N LEU A 66 10.70 21.71 7.70
CA LEU A 66 10.51 20.35 8.21
C LEU A 66 9.93 19.42 7.13
N ALA A 67 8.96 19.91 6.34
CA ALA A 67 8.40 19.15 5.23
C ALA A 67 9.47 18.75 4.20
N GLN A 68 10.39 19.66 3.86
CA GLN A 68 11.53 19.35 2.99
C GLN A 68 12.46 18.30 3.59
N ARG A 69 12.74 18.37 4.90
CA ARG A 69 13.56 17.37 5.58
C ARG A 69 12.89 15.99 5.59
N PHE A 70 11.58 15.95 5.81
CA PHE A 70 10.81 14.70 5.77
C PHE A 70 10.78 14.09 4.37
N LEU A 71 10.51 14.91 3.34
CA LEU A 71 10.56 14.46 1.94
C LEU A 71 11.93 13.85 1.60
N LYS A 72 13.02 14.54 1.97
CA LYS A 72 14.39 14.04 1.78
C LYS A 72 14.64 12.73 2.53
N PHE A 73 14.12 12.59 3.74
CA PHE A 73 14.22 11.35 4.51
C PHE A 73 13.48 10.19 3.85
N VAL A 74 12.23 10.39 3.42
CA VAL A 74 11.44 9.35 2.73
C VAL A 74 12.15 8.86 1.46
N LEU A 75 12.77 9.78 0.72
CA LEU A 75 13.53 9.46 -0.50
C LEU A 75 14.97 8.97 -0.25
N SER A 76 15.46 8.99 0.99
CA SER A 76 16.81 8.52 1.34
C SER A 76 16.90 6.99 1.35
N PRO A 77 18.10 6.39 1.30
CA PRO A 77 18.28 4.95 1.42
C PRO A 77 17.62 4.35 2.68
N GLU A 78 17.69 5.07 3.81
CA GLU A 78 17.06 4.65 5.06
C GLU A 78 15.53 4.64 4.94
N GLY A 79 14.94 5.72 4.42
CA GLY A 79 13.49 5.81 4.20
C GLY A 79 12.98 4.74 3.22
N GLN A 80 13.71 4.51 2.12
CA GLN A 80 13.38 3.47 1.16
C GLN A 80 13.48 2.06 1.77
N ALA A 81 14.46 1.81 2.66
CA ALA A 81 14.56 0.54 3.38
C ALA A 81 13.37 0.29 4.32
N VAL A 82 12.88 1.33 5.00
CA VAL A 82 11.65 1.24 5.82
C VAL A 82 10.44 0.92 4.94
N LEU A 83 10.28 1.59 3.80
CA LEU A 83 9.18 1.31 2.87
C LEU A 83 9.24 -0.13 2.34
N ALA A 84 10.43 -0.59 1.93
CA ALA A 84 10.65 -1.96 1.46
C ALA A 84 10.33 -3.02 2.53
N HIS A 85 10.65 -2.74 3.81
CA HIS A 85 10.29 -3.63 4.92
C HIS A 85 8.77 -3.87 5.03
N TYR A 86 7.96 -2.85 4.69
CA TYR A 86 6.50 -2.93 4.65
C TYR A 86 5.93 -3.33 3.27
N GLY A 87 6.77 -3.78 2.34
CA GLY A 87 6.34 -4.30 1.04
C GLY A 87 6.07 -3.23 -0.02
N LEU A 88 6.47 -1.99 0.21
CA LEU A 88 6.43 -0.93 -0.80
C LEU A 88 7.70 -1.00 -1.65
N ILE A 89 7.55 -1.14 -2.96
CA ILE A 89 8.69 -1.22 -3.89
C ILE A 89 9.37 0.15 -4.02
N PRO A 90 10.70 0.20 -4.20
CA PRO A 90 11.42 1.45 -4.43
C PRO A 90 10.91 2.19 -5.68
N VAL A 91 11.11 3.51 -5.69
CA VAL A 91 10.89 4.34 -6.88
C VAL A 91 11.69 3.77 -8.04
N ARG A 92 11.02 3.34 -9.12
CA ARG A 92 11.70 3.01 -10.38
C ARG A 92 12.13 4.33 -11.03
N GLU A 93 13.42 4.45 -11.36
CA GLU A 93 13.94 5.53 -12.21
C GLU A 93 13.33 5.48 -13.62
#